data_AF-A0A968YY79-F1
#
_entry.id   AF-A0A968YY79-F1
#
_cell.length_a   1.000
_cell.length_b   1.000
_cell.length_c   1.000
_cell.angle_alpha   90.00
_cell.angle_beta   90.00
_cell.angle_gamma   90.00
#
_symmetry.space_group_name_H-M   'P 1'
#
loop_
_entity.id
_entity.type
_entity.pdbx_description
1 polymer ?
#
loop_
_entity_poly.entity_id
_entity_poly.type
_entity_poly.pdbx_seq_one_letter_code
_entity_poly.pdbx_strand_id
1 'polypeptide(L)'
;MSPINHRQKIASHVQKLDGEHVKALVLDWLTVTDASLQDFERLLSTEWTPAESEPEAYGELDQTLNFHPLTEPQMIHKSLEVLEEYRLTGNGISHAQVLEWADKLGTDNVNP
;
A
#
# COMPACT_ATOMS: atom_id res chain seq x y z
N MET A 1 -37.93 6.27 13.10
CA MET A 1 -37.80 6.29 11.63
C MET A 1 -36.63 5.39 11.25
N SER A 2 -36.84 4.46 10.32
CA SER A 2 -36.10 3.20 10.24
C SER A 2 -34.67 3.31 9.67
N PRO A 3 -33.65 2.75 10.33
CA PRO A 3 -32.25 2.68 9.83
C PRO A 3 -32.05 1.69 8.66
N ILE A 4 -33.14 1.07 8.17
CA ILE A 4 -33.14 0.02 7.15
C ILE A 4 -32.87 0.57 5.73
N ASN A 5 -33.01 1.88 5.50
CA ASN A 5 -33.03 2.44 4.14
C ASN A 5 -31.64 2.65 3.50
N HIS A 6 -30.63 3.07 4.28
CA HIS A 6 -29.33 3.47 3.73
C HIS A 6 -28.50 2.30 3.20
N ARG A 7 -28.44 1.19 3.95
CA ARG A 7 -27.64 0.01 3.58
C ARG A 7 -28.18 -0.69 2.33
N GLN A 8 -29.50 -0.78 2.17
CA GLN A 8 -30.11 -1.35 0.97
C GLN A 8 -29.87 -0.48 -0.25
N LYS A 9 -30.01 0.85 -0.10
CA LYS A 9 -29.75 1.79 -1.19
C LYS A 9 -28.29 1.76 -1.63
N ILE A 10 -27.35 1.69 -0.70
CA ILE A 10 -25.92 1.51 -0.99
C ILE A 10 -25.69 0.20 -1.74
N ALA A 11 -26.22 -0.93 -1.21
CA ALA A 11 -26.04 -2.24 -1.84
C ALA A 11 -26.57 -2.27 -3.29
N SER A 12 -27.72 -1.64 -3.56
CA SER A 12 -28.29 -1.58 -4.91
C SER A 12 -27.49 -0.70 -5.88
N HIS A 13 -26.75 0.31 -5.41
CA HIS A 13 -25.88 1.14 -6.27
C HIS A 13 -24.55 0.45 -6.50
N VAL A 14 -23.92 -0.11 -5.46
CA VAL A 14 -22.66 -0.84 -5.55
C VAL A 14 -22.77 -2.05 -6.48
N GLN A 15 -23.89 -2.79 -6.47
CA GLN A 15 -24.11 -3.93 -7.37
C GLN A 15 -24.14 -3.57 -8.87
N LYS A 16 -24.38 -2.29 -9.21
CA LYS A 16 -24.42 -1.82 -10.60
C LYS A 16 -23.06 -1.35 -11.10
N LEU A 17 -22.10 -1.16 -10.19
CA LEU A 17 -20.74 -0.75 -10.50
C LEU A 17 -19.86 -2.00 -10.66
N ASP A 18 -18.87 -1.93 -11.54
CA ASP A 18 -17.80 -2.92 -11.61
C ASP A 18 -16.83 -2.75 -10.45
N GLY A 19 -16.07 -3.82 -10.18
CA GLY A 19 -15.23 -3.92 -8.98
C GLY A 19 -14.16 -2.83 -8.86
N GLU A 20 -13.65 -2.30 -9.97
CA GLU A 20 -12.64 -1.23 -9.94
C GLU A 20 -13.24 0.12 -9.52
N HIS A 21 -14.42 0.47 -10.04
CA HIS A 21 -15.12 1.68 -9.58
C HIS A 21 -15.56 1.59 -8.12
N VAL A 22 -15.95 0.41 -7.63
CA VAL A 22 -16.28 0.21 -6.21
C VAL A 22 -15.05 0.43 -5.33
N LYS A 23 -13.89 -0.11 -5.71
CA LYS A 23 -12.63 0.07 -4.95
C LYS A 23 -12.22 1.53 -4.90
N ALA A 24 -12.23 2.21 -6.04
CA ALA A 24 -11.82 3.60 -6.12
C ALA A 24 -12.77 4.53 -5.33
N LEU A 25 -14.08 4.25 -5.31
CA LEU A 25 -15.06 5.00 -4.52
C LEU A 25 -14.93 4.73 -3.01
N VAL A 26 -14.55 3.50 -2.61
CA VAL A 26 -14.22 3.19 -1.21
C VAL A 26 -12.93 3.86 -0.77
N LEU A 27 -11.92 3.92 -1.63
CA LEU A 27 -10.66 4.60 -1.34
C LEU A 27 -10.90 6.10 -1.10
N ASP A 28 -11.61 6.77 -2.01
CA ASP A 28 -11.98 8.19 -1.90
C ASP A 28 -12.81 8.49 -0.63
N TRP A 29 -13.71 7.57 -0.27
CA TRP A 29 -14.48 7.69 0.98
C TRP A 29 -13.62 7.61 2.25
N LEU A 30 -12.58 6.77 2.23
CA LEU A 30 -11.68 6.58 3.36
C LEU A 30 -10.63 7.70 3.47
N THR A 31 -10.30 8.39 2.37
CA THR A 31 -9.31 9.47 2.35
C THR A 31 -9.90 10.85 2.65
N VAL A 32 -11.18 11.10 2.32
CA VAL A 32 -11.71 12.48 2.31
C VAL A 32 -12.42 12.91 3.62
N THR A 33 -12.91 12.03 4.51
CA THR A 33 -13.56 12.42 5.80
C THR A 33 -13.63 11.28 6.83
N ASP A 34 -14.29 11.49 7.99
CA ASP A 34 -14.57 10.58 9.13
C ASP A 34 -15.17 9.17 8.80
N ALA A 35 -15.14 8.75 7.53
CA ALA A 35 -15.65 7.47 7.03
C ALA A 35 -17.11 7.23 7.46
N SER A 36 -17.95 8.27 7.35
CA SER A 36 -19.37 8.17 7.68
C SER A 36 -20.16 7.51 6.54
N LEU A 37 -21.11 6.64 6.89
CA LEU A 37 -21.94 5.94 5.89
C LEU A 37 -22.80 6.90 5.05
N GLN A 38 -23.12 8.07 5.61
CA GLN A 38 -23.92 9.10 4.95
C GLN A 38 -23.13 9.81 3.85
N ASP A 39 -21.82 10.00 4.06
CA ASP A 39 -20.92 10.54 3.03
C ASP A 39 -20.69 9.55 1.89
N PHE A 40 -20.57 8.26 2.20
CA PHE A 40 -20.49 7.21 1.18
C PHE A 40 -21.73 7.19 0.28
N GLU A 41 -22.93 7.30 0.86
CA GLU A 41 -24.17 7.37 0.07
C GLU A 41 -24.23 8.62 -0.81
N ARG A 42 -23.70 9.75 -0.33
CA ARG A 42 -23.60 10.99 -1.10
C ARG A 42 -22.62 10.86 -2.28
N LEU A 43 -21.48 10.19 -2.08
CA LEU A 43 -20.53 9.87 -3.16
C LEU A 43 -21.18 8.97 -4.22
N LEU A 44 -21.93 7.94 -3.82
CA LEU A 44 -22.66 7.06 -4.76
C LEU A 44 -23.79 7.76 -5.54
N SER A 45 -24.35 8.85 -4.99
CA SER A 45 -25.50 9.56 -5.59
C SER A 45 -25.09 10.72 -6.50
N THR A 46 -23.86 11.19 -6.38
CA THR A 46 -23.29 12.20 -7.27
C THR A 46 -22.73 11.47 -8.49
N GLU A 47 -22.72 12.08 -9.67
CA GLU A 47 -21.94 11.57 -10.81
C GLU A 47 -20.46 11.62 -10.42
N TRP A 48 -20.02 10.61 -9.69
CA TRP A 48 -18.67 10.46 -9.21
C TRP A 48 -17.84 10.06 -10.43
N THR A 49 -17.26 11.07 -11.06
CA THR A 49 -16.03 10.88 -11.79
C THR A 49 -14.94 10.65 -10.74
N PRO A 50 -14.17 9.56 -10.82
CA PRO A 50 -12.96 9.45 -10.04
C PRO A 50 -12.22 10.77 -10.20
N ALA A 51 -11.86 11.42 -9.09
CA ALA A 51 -10.78 12.37 -9.18
C ALA A 51 -9.64 11.61 -9.88
N GLU A 52 -8.89 12.26 -10.78
CA GLU A 52 -7.56 11.78 -11.14
C GLU A 52 -6.72 11.88 -9.85
N SER A 53 -7.00 10.98 -8.91
CA SER A 53 -6.12 10.62 -7.83
C SER A 53 -4.96 9.95 -8.53
N GLU A 54 -3.95 10.75 -8.86
CA GLU A 54 -2.57 10.29 -8.99
C GLU A 54 -2.40 9.20 -7.93
N PRO A 55 -2.06 7.97 -8.33
CA PRO A 55 -1.94 6.87 -7.38
C PRO A 55 -1.02 7.36 -6.27
N GLU A 56 -1.58 7.51 -5.07
CA GLU A 56 -0.81 7.88 -3.90
C GLU A 56 0.31 6.83 -3.82
N ALA A 57 1.53 7.24 -4.15
CA ALA A 57 2.69 6.38 -4.31
C ALA A 57 3.20 5.89 -2.95
N TYR A 58 2.31 5.31 -2.16
CA TYR A 58 2.68 4.50 -1.02
C TYR A 58 3.22 3.17 -1.55
N GLY A 59 4.53 3.15 -1.78
CA GLY A 59 5.25 1.94 -2.14
C GLY A 59 5.10 1.53 -3.61
N GLU A 60 4.92 2.47 -4.54
CA GLU A 60 5.32 2.18 -5.91
C GLU A 60 6.80 1.83 -5.89
N LEU A 61 7.09 0.55 -6.13
CA LEU A 61 8.45 0.12 -6.43
C LEU A 61 8.86 0.94 -7.63
N ASP A 62 9.82 1.84 -7.43
CA ASP A 62 10.38 2.65 -8.49
C ASP A 62 10.71 1.72 -9.65
N GLN A 63 9.95 1.85 -10.75
CA GLN A 63 10.13 0.99 -11.92
C GLN A 63 11.47 1.27 -12.60
N THR A 64 12.16 2.36 -12.21
CA THR A 64 13.54 2.66 -12.58
C THR A 64 14.57 2.07 -11.63
N LEU A 65 14.18 1.67 -10.41
CA LEU A 65 14.99 0.77 -9.59
C LEU A 65 14.91 -0.62 -10.23
N ASN A 66 15.97 -0.95 -10.96
CA ASN A 66 16.21 -2.19 -11.70
C ASN A 66 16.19 -3.46 -10.82
N PHE A 67 15.12 -3.72 -10.07
CA PHE A 67 14.89 -4.95 -9.34
C PHE A 67 14.52 -6.05 -10.34
N HIS A 68 15.51 -6.54 -11.05
CA HIS A 68 15.35 -7.71 -11.91
C HIS A 68 15.37 -8.96 -11.01
N PRO A 69 14.26 -9.72 -10.94
CA PRO A 69 14.25 -10.96 -10.19
C PRO A 69 15.29 -11.90 -10.80
N LEU A 70 16.22 -12.36 -9.96
CA LEU A 70 17.21 -13.34 -10.37
C LEU A 70 16.54 -14.70 -10.52
N THR A 71 16.96 -15.46 -11.53
CA THR A 71 16.64 -16.89 -11.61
C THR A 71 17.28 -17.63 -10.43
N GLU A 72 16.74 -18.79 -10.07
CA GLU A 72 17.27 -19.62 -8.99
C GLU A 72 18.78 -19.90 -9.10
N PRO A 73 19.34 -20.27 -10.29
CA PRO A 73 20.79 -20.42 -10.44
C PRO A 73 21.58 -19.14 -10.16
N GLN A 74 21.05 -17.98 -10.56
CA GLN A 74 21.70 -16.68 -10.31
C GLN A 74 21.66 -16.30 -8.83
N MET A 75 20.56 -16.59 -8.13
CA MET A 75 20.47 -16.40 -6.68
C MET A 75 21.50 -17.26 -5.94
N ILE A 76 21.61 -18.54 -6.31
CA ILE A 76 22.57 -19.47 -5.71
C ILE A 76 24.00 -18.97 -5.92
N HIS A 77 24.36 -18.59 -7.15
CA HIS A 77 25.70 -18.10 -7.47
C HIS A 77 26.05 -16.85 -6.66
N LYS A 78 25.16 -15.87 -6.62
CA LYS A 78 25.38 -14.61 -5.91
C LYS A 78 25.46 -14.79 -4.40
N SER A 79 24.67 -15.72 -3.84
CA SER A 79 24.75 -16.09 -2.44
C SER A 79 26.11 -16.68 -2.08
N LEU A 80 26.65 -17.57 -2.93
CA LEU A 80 27.98 -18.15 -2.72
C LEU A 80 29.10 -17.11 -2.81
N GLU A 81 29.02 -16.14 -3.72
CA GLU A 81 29.99 -15.04 -3.80
C GLU A 81 30.03 -14.22 -2.51
N VAL A 82 28.86 -13.81 -2.00
CA VAL A 82 28.76 -13.03 -0.75
C VAL A 82 29.31 -13.82 0.45
N LEU A 83 29.03 -15.12 0.50
CA LEU A 83 29.56 -15.98 1.57
C LEU A 83 31.08 -16.12 1.52
N GLU A 84 31.65 -16.24 0.32
CA GLU A 84 33.10 -16.33 0.15
C GLU A 84 33.78 -14.99 0.46
N GLU A 85 33.19 -13.87 0.04
CA GLU A 85 33.66 -12.53 0.38
C GLU A 85 33.65 -12.31 1.90
N TYR A 86 32.58 -12.70 2.59
CA TYR A 86 32.50 -12.65 4.05
C TYR A 86 33.58 -13.54 4.70
N ARG A 87 33.81 -14.74 4.17
CA ARG A 87 34.85 -15.66 4.68
C ARG A 87 36.25 -15.06 4.56
N LEU A 88 36.53 -14.35 3.46
CA LEU A 88 37.84 -13.75 3.18
C LEU A 88 38.07 -12.45 3.93
N THR A 89 37.05 -11.61 4.06
CA THR A 89 37.18 -10.25 4.61
C THR A 89 36.77 -10.15 6.07
N GLY A 90 35.91 -11.06 6.55
CA GLY A 90 35.23 -10.92 7.83
C GLY A 90 34.26 -9.73 7.91
N ASN A 91 34.05 -9.02 6.80
CA ASN A 91 33.21 -7.83 6.75
C ASN A 91 31.74 -8.25 6.63
N GLY A 92 31.09 -8.39 7.79
CA GLY A 92 29.63 -8.41 7.89
C GLY A 92 29.10 -7.05 8.31
N ILE A 93 27.80 -6.84 8.11
CA ILE A 93 27.11 -5.69 8.72
C ILE A 93 27.08 -5.92 10.23
N SER A 94 27.60 -4.97 11.01
CA SER A 94 27.61 -5.10 12.47
C SER A 94 26.20 -5.07 13.05
N HIS A 95 25.97 -5.80 14.14
CA HIS A 95 24.68 -5.75 14.84
C HIS A 95 24.30 -4.33 15.29
N ALA A 96 25.28 -3.50 15.65
CA ALA A 96 25.06 -2.10 16.01
C ALA A 96 24.48 -1.28 14.84
N GLN A 97 24.97 -1.51 13.63
CA GLN A 97 24.47 -0.85 12.42
C GLN A 97 23.07 -1.33 12.04
N VAL A 98 22.77 -2.62 12.22
CA VAL A 98 21.41 -3.16 12.01
C VAL A 98 20.43 -2.54 13.02
N LEU A 99 20.83 -2.39 14.28
CA LEU A 99 20.02 -1.73 15.32
C LEU A 99 19.74 -0.27 14.95
N GLU A 100 20.74 0.48 14.50
CA GLU A 100 20.58 1.88 14.07
C GLU A 100 19.55 2.01 12.92
N TRP A 101 19.54 1.08 11.97
CA TRP A 101 18.55 1.07 10.90
C TRP A 101 17.14 0.75 11.40
N ALA A 102 17.02 -0.25 12.28
CA ALA A 102 15.74 -0.63 12.87
C ALA A 102 15.12 0.54 13.67
N ASP A 103 15.94 1.25 14.43
CA ASP A 103 15.51 2.42 15.21
C ASP A 103 15.03 3.56 14.30
N LYS A 104 15.69 3.79 13.16
CA LYS A 104 15.26 4.79 12.17
C LYS A 104 13.91 4.43 11.52
N LEU A 105 13.66 3.15 11.25
CA LEU A 105 12.40 2.67 10.68
C LEU A 105 11.24 2.71 11.68
N GLY A 106 11.51 2.64 12.98
CA GLY A 106 10.50 2.70 14.05
C GLY A 106 10.10 4.11 14.50
N THR A 107 10.59 5.16 13.84
CA THR A 107 10.32 6.57 14.21
C THR A 107 9.35 7.27 13.26
N ASP A 108 8.33 6.56 12.79
CA ASP A 108 7.09 7.22 12.39
C ASP A 108 6.48 7.84 13.65
N ASN A 109 6.87 9.09 13.91
CA ASN A 109 6.27 9.94 14.92
C ASN A 109 4.75 9.94 14.67
N VAL A 110 4.03 9.17 15.48
CA VAL A 110 2.63 9.41 15.77
C VAL A 110 2.61 10.75 16.50
N ASN A 111 2.55 11.83 15.72
CA ASN A 111 2.39 13.17 16.26
C ASN A 111 1.01 13.21 16.97
N PRO A 112 0.95 13.57 18.26
CA PRO A 112 -0.28 13.56 19.06
C PRO A 112 -1.35 14.55 18.55
#